data_AF-A0A955VRD8-F1
#
_entry.id   AF-A0A955VRD8-F1
#
_cell.length_a   1.000
_cell.length_b   1.000
_cell.length_c   1.000
_cell.angle_alpha   90.00
_cell.angle_beta   90.00
_cell.angle_gamma   90.00
#
_symmetry.space_group_name_H-M   'P 1'
#
loop_
_entity.id
_entity.type
_entity.pdbx_description
1 polymer ?
#
loop_
_entity_poly.entity_id
_entity_poly.type
_entity_poly.pdbx_seq_one_letter_code
_entity_poly.pdbx_strand_id
1 'polypeptide(L)'
;AGELKTKPTQHSVKAMLELGMQPEIIVARCDRDLTPELKKKIALFCNVEPEAVITGRDVDSIYSVPLAFHRQGLDGLICDYLGIWTRDAQLDRWTRIEQQLREATRRVTIAIVGKYVDHTDAYKSLHE
;
A
#
# COMPACT_ATOMS: atom_id res chain seq x y z
N ALA A 1 -8.23 -1.35 23.66
CA ALA A 1 -7.48 -2.35 22.87
C ALA A 1 -7.40 -1.93 21.39
N GLY A 2 -6.96 -0.70 21.10
CA GLY A 2 -6.97 -0.10 19.76
C GLY A 2 -5.62 0.51 19.34
N GLU A 3 -4.55 0.06 19.99
CA GLU A 3 -3.18 0.48 19.67
C GLU A 3 -2.60 -0.44 18.59
N LEU A 4 -2.04 0.16 17.55
CA LEU A 4 -1.38 -0.57 16.47
C LEU A 4 -0.14 -1.27 17.02
N LYS A 5 -0.11 -2.60 16.93
CA LYS A 5 0.97 -3.43 17.46
C LYS A 5 2.09 -3.55 16.42
N THR A 6 3.31 -3.17 16.79
CA THR A 6 4.51 -3.28 15.92
C THR A 6 5.22 -4.62 15.97
N LYS A 7 4.89 -5.47 16.96
CA LYS A 7 5.57 -6.76 17.19
C LYS A 7 5.53 -7.72 15.99
N PRO A 8 4.39 -7.88 15.27
CA PRO A 8 4.36 -8.76 14.09
C PRO A 8 5.37 -8.33 13.02
N THR A 9 5.45 -7.03 12.72
CA THR A 9 6.42 -6.47 11.77
C THR A 9 7.86 -6.75 12.20
N GLN A 10 8.18 -6.56 13.48
CA GLN A 10 9.51 -6.83 14.02
C GLN A 10 9.90 -8.31 13.88
N HIS A 11 8.96 -9.23 14.10
CA HIS A 11 9.21 -10.66 13.94
C HIS A 11 9.46 -11.04 12.47
N SER A 12 8.70 -10.47 11.53
CA SER A 12 8.91 -10.70 10.09
C SER A 12 10.27 -10.21 9.62
N VAL A 13 10.70 -9.02 10.05
CA VAL A 13 12.03 -8.49 9.71
C VAL A 13 13.13 -9.35 10.32
N LYS A 14 12.99 -9.78 11.58
CA LYS A 14 13.95 -10.70 12.21
C LYS A 14 14.10 -12.02 11.43
N ALA A 15 12.99 -12.62 10.99
CA ALA A 15 13.03 -13.84 10.18
C ALA A 15 13.72 -13.62 8.83
N MET A 16 13.51 -12.46 8.19
CA MET A 16 14.20 -12.09 6.96
C MET A 16 15.72 -11.93 7.19
N LEU A 17 16.11 -11.33 8.31
CA LEU A 17 17.52 -11.19 8.73
C LEU A 17 18.19 -12.53 9.05
N GLU A 18 17.46 -13.46 9.68
CA GLU A 18 17.94 -14.83 9.93
C GLU A 18 18.25 -15.58 8.63
N LEU A 19 17.61 -15.20 7.51
CA LEU A 19 17.91 -15.69 6.16
C LEU A 19 19.02 -14.90 5.44
N GLY A 20 19.58 -13.87 6.09
CA GLY A 20 20.63 -13.02 5.51
C GLY A 20 20.12 -11.88 4.62
N MET A 21 18.83 -11.55 4.68
CA MET A 21 18.22 -10.45 3.91
C MET A 21 17.88 -9.28 4.84
N GLN A 22 18.25 -8.06 4.45
CA GLN A 22 17.87 -6.82 5.13
C GLN A 22 16.86 -6.08 4.25
N PRO A 23 15.68 -5.71 4.75
CA PRO A 23 14.78 -4.84 3.99
C PRO A 23 15.26 -3.39 4.04
N GLU A 24 15.10 -2.69 2.93
CA GLU A 24 15.38 -1.26 2.79
C GLU A 24 14.11 -0.42 3.03
N ILE A 25 12.94 -0.98 2.69
CA ILE A 25 11.63 -0.31 2.82
C ILE A 25 10.65 -1.27 3.51
N ILE A 26 9.85 -0.74 4.43
CA ILE A 26 8.80 -1.48 5.13
C ILE A 26 7.44 -0.88 4.79
N VAL A 27 6.60 -1.66 4.11
CA VAL A 27 5.19 -1.32 3.90
C VAL A 27 4.34 -2.01 4.97
N ALA A 28 3.93 -1.25 5.98
CA ALA A 28 3.13 -1.76 7.08
C ALA A 28 1.62 -1.64 6.76
N ARG A 29 0.97 -2.77 6.47
CA ARG A 29 -0.49 -2.82 6.26
C ARG A 29 -1.23 -2.49 7.55
N CYS A 30 -2.19 -1.57 7.48
CA CYS A 30 -2.96 -1.11 8.63
C CYS A 30 -4.31 -0.50 8.23
N ASP A 31 -5.26 -0.45 9.17
CA ASP A 31 -6.60 0.11 8.98
C ASP A 31 -6.63 1.65 9.07
N ARG A 32 -5.57 2.25 9.61
CA ARG A 32 -5.41 3.69 9.88
C ARG A 32 -3.95 4.10 9.72
N ASP A 33 -3.71 5.40 9.62
CA ASP A 33 -2.36 5.92 9.45
C ASP A 33 -1.45 5.65 10.67
N LEU A 34 -0.20 5.26 10.40
CA LEU A 34 0.80 5.12 11.47
C LEU A 34 1.21 6.51 11.95
N THR A 35 1.24 6.71 13.27
CA THR A 35 1.77 7.96 13.84
C THR A 35 3.28 8.05 13.60
N PRO A 36 3.86 9.27 13.58
CA PRO A 36 5.30 9.45 13.42
C PRO A 36 6.13 8.70 14.47
N GLU A 37 5.65 8.62 15.71
CA GLU A 37 6.31 7.90 16.80
C GLU A 37 6.35 6.39 16.51
N LEU A 38 5.26 5.84 15.96
CA LEU A 38 5.17 4.43 15.62
C LEU A 38 6.08 4.09 14.44
N LYS A 39 6.14 4.97 13.43
CA LYS A 39 7.08 4.83 12.31
C LYS A 39 8.54 4.82 12.79
N LYS A 40 8.92 5.80 13.63
CA LYS A 40 10.27 5.86 14.23
C LYS A 40 10.60 4.62 15.05
N LYS A 41 9.62 4.09 15.80
CA LYS A 41 9.80 2.86 16.57
C LYS A 41 10.05 1.67 15.66
N ILE A 42 9.27 1.49 14.61
CA ILE A 42 9.47 0.40 13.63
C ILE A 42 10.85 0.54 12.97
N ALA A 43 11.19 1.75 12.49
CA ALA A 43 12.47 2.08 11.88
C ALA A 43 13.66 1.67 12.77
N LEU A 44 13.63 2.10 14.05
CA LEU A 44 14.67 1.76 15.03
C LEU A 44 14.83 0.24 15.22
N PHE A 45 13.72 -0.50 15.34
CA PHE A 45 13.78 -1.94 15.57
C PHE A 45 14.15 -2.75 14.33
N CYS A 46 13.90 -2.21 13.13
CA CYS A 46 14.13 -2.90 11.86
C CYS A 46 15.39 -2.38 11.13
N ASN A 47 16.09 -1.42 11.72
CA ASN A 47 17.28 -0.79 11.16
C ASN A 47 17.07 -0.22 9.75
N VAL A 48 15.98 0.54 9.58
CA VAL A 48 15.67 1.29 8.35
C VAL A 48 15.43 2.76 8.69
N GLU A 49 15.50 3.64 7.70
CA GLU A 49 15.17 5.06 7.90
C GLU A 49 13.67 5.25 8.22
N PRO A 50 13.28 6.20 9.09
CA PRO A 50 11.88 6.49 9.39
C PRO A 50 11.00 6.75 8.16
N GLU A 51 11.57 7.41 7.15
CA GLU A 51 10.96 7.71 5.86
C GLU A 51 10.67 6.44 5.05
N ALA A 52 11.47 5.38 5.25
CA ALA A 52 11.29 4.08 4.63
C ALA A 52 10.20 3.21 5.29
N VAL A 53 9.53 3.72 6.34
CA VAL A 53 8.37 3.08 6.94
C VAL A 53 7.08 3.68 6.35
N ILE A 54 6.55 2.98 5.36
CA ILE A 54 5.37 3.39 4.60
C ILE A 54 4.12 2.74 5.18
N THR A 55 3.09 3.56 5.39
CA THR A 55 1.76 3.12 5.82
C THR A 55 1.00 2.55 4.62
N GLY A 56 0.80 1.25 4.61
CA GLY A 56 -0.07 0.56 3.65
C GLY A 56 -1.51 0.57 4.11
N ARG A 57 -2.13 1.75 4.18
CA ARG A 57 -3.51 1.89 4.67
C ARG A 57 -4.50 1.12 3.79
N ASP A 58 -5.57 0.60 4.38
CA ASP A 58 -6.74 0.14 3.64
C ASP A 58 -7.40 1.32 2.91
N VAL A 59 -7.63 1.16 1.62
CA VAL A 59 -8.24 2.18 0.74
C VAL A 59 -9.50 1.62 0.10
N ASP A 60 -10.45 2.51 -0.21
CA ASP A 60 -11.77 2.14 -0.75
C ASP A 60 -11.71 1.55 -2.16
N SER A 61 -10.61 1.78 -2.88
CA SER A 61 -10.42 1.34 -4.25
C SER A 61 -8.94 1.08 -4.54
N ILE A 62 -8.67 0.02 -5.33
CA ILE A 62 -7.31 -0.31 -5.79
C ILE A 62 -6.65 0.84 -6.55
N TYR A 63 -7.44 1.68 -7.25
CA TYR A 63 -6.92 2.84 -7.99
C TYR A 63 -6.44 3.97 -7.07
N SER A 64 -6.79 3.93 -5.78
CA SER A 64 -6.30 4.90 -4.78
C SER A 64 -4.92 4.52 -4.21
N VAL A 65 -4.49 3.26 -4.38
CA VAL A 65 -3.21 2.76 -3.82
C VAL A 65 -2.00 3.54 -4.35
N PRO A 66 -1.84 3.77 -5.67
CA PRO A 66 -0.67 4.51 -6.18
C PRO A 66 -0.60 5.93 -5.62
N LEU A 67 -1.76 6.61 -5.52
CA LEU A 67 -1.84 7.96 -4.96
C LEU A 67 -1.47 7.98 -3.47
N ALA A 68 -1.94 6.99 -2.70
CA ALA A 68 -1.64 6.89 -1.28
C ALA A 68 -0.15 6.62 -0.99
N PHE A 69 0.51 5.81 -1.83
CA PHE A 69 1.94 5.56 -1.72
C PHE A 69 2.79 6.72 -2.20
N HIS A 70 2.40 7.37 -3.29
CA HIS A 70 3.12 8.55 -3.78
C HIS A 70 3.06 9.71 -2.77
N ARG A 71 1.92 9.92 -2.09
CA ARG A 71 1.83 10.92 -0.99
C ARG A 71 2.79 10.67 0.17
N GLN A 72 3.29 9.43 0.32
CA GLN A 72 4.29 9.06 1.31
C GLN A 72 5.72 9.00 0.73
N GLY A 73 5.90 9.32 -0.55
CA GLY A 73 7.21 9.36 -1.21
C GLY A 73 7.82 7.98 -1.52
N LEU A 74 7.02 6.90 -1.52
CA LEU A 74 7.54 5.54 -1.74
C LEU A 74 8.27 5.38 -3.07
N ASP A 75 7.70 5.92 -4.15
CA ASP A 75 8.27 5.84 -5.49
C ASP A 75 9.58 6.62 -5.62
N GLY A 76 9.66 7.81 -5.02
CA GLY A 76 10.91 8.58 -4.93
C GLY A 76 11.99 7.81 -4.17
N LEU A 77 11.64 7.25 -3.00
CA LEU A 77 12.56 6.45 -2.20
C LEU A 77 13.10 5.23 -2.94
N ILE A 78 12.25 4.55 -3.73
CA ILE A 78 12.67 3.44 -4.59
C ILE A 78 13.65 3.93 -5.66
N CYS A 79 13.37 5.08 -6.30
CA CYS A 79 14.28 5.64 -7.30
C CYS A 79 15.65 5.98 -6.70
N ASP A 80 15.68 6.58 -5.52
CA ASP A 80 16.91 6.94 -4.82
C ASP A 80 17.74 5.70 -4.46
N TYR A 81 17.12 4.66 -3.89
CA TYR A 81 17.82 3.41 -3.55
C TYR A 81 18.34 2.64 -4.76
N LEU A 82 17.65 2.75 -5.90
CA LEU A 82 18.07 2.11 -7.15
C LEU A 82 18.99 3.00 -8.01
N GLY A 83 19.26 4.24 -7.60
CA GLY A 83 20.04 5.20 -8.39
C GLY A 83 19.39 5.59 -9.72
N ILE A 84 18.06 5.58 -9.79
CA ILE A 84 17.29 5.91 -10.99
C ILE A 84 17.05 7.41 -11.04
N TRP A 85 17.63 8.08 -12.04
CA TRP A 85 17.32 9.47 -12.33
C TRP A 85 16.11 9.56 -13.26
N THR A 86 15.00 10.10 -12.75
CA THR A 86 13.75 10.26 -13.49
C THR A 86 13.06 11.56 -13.11
N ARG A 87 12.13 12.01 -13.96
CA ARG A 87 11.15 13.04 -13.62
C ARG A 87 10.14 12.54 -12.58
N ASP A 88 9.45 13.47 -11.95
CA ASP A 88 8.34 13.18 -11.03
C ASP A 88 7.23 12.33 -11.68
N ALA A 89 6.56 11.53 -10.85
CA ALA A 89 5.48 10.66 -11.28
C ALA A 89 4.29 11.47 -11.84
N GLN A 90 3.85 11.13 -13.05
CA GLN A 90 2.65 11.70 -13.65
C GLN A 90 1.41 10.93 -13.16
N LEU A 91 0.62 11.55 -12.28
CA LEU A 91 -0.50 10.90 -11.61
C LEU A 91 -1.89 11.32 -12.11
N ASP A 92 -1.96 12.21 -13.10
CA ASP A 92 -3.22 12.78 -13.62
C ASP A 92 -4.26 11.72 -13.97
N ARG A 93 -3.81 10.60 -14.54
CA ARG A 93 -4.69 9.47 -14.90
C ARG A 93 -5.30 8.81 -13.66
N TRP A 94 -4.51 8.60 -12.62
CA TRP A 94 -4.98 7.98 -11.37
C TRP A 94 -5.95 8.92 -10.65
N THR A 95 -5.60 10.21 -10.56
CA THR A 95 -6.47 11.23 -9.97
C THR A 95 -7.81 11.32 -10.70
N ARG A 96 -7.79 11.26 -12.05
CA ARG A 96 -9.02 11.25 -12.84
C ARG A 96 -9.89 10.02 -12.58
N ILE A 97 -9.30 8.83 -12.47
CA ILE A 97 -10.05 7.61 -12.16
C ILE A 97 -10.67 7.70 -10.76
N GLU A 98 -9.89 8.14 -9.75
CA GLU A 98 -10.40 8.34 -8.39
C GLU A 98 -11.57 9.33 -8.37
N GLN A 99 -11.46 10.44 -9.10
CA GLN A 99 -12.51 11.43 -9.22
C GLN A 99 -13.78 10.82 -9.85
N GLN A 100 -13.65 10.12 -10.98
CA GLN A 100 -14.79 9.50 -11.66
C GLN A 100 -15.50 8.46 -10.78
N LEU A 101 -14.75 7.68 -10.00
CA LEU A 101 -15.31 6.72 -9.06
C LEU A 101 -16.07 7.40 -7.92
N ARG A 102 -15.54 8.50 -7.37
CA ARG A 102 -16.17 9.24 -6.27
C ARG A 102 -17.41 10.03 -6.72
N GLU A 103 -17.41 10.53 -7.95
CA GLU A 103 -18.49 11.34 -8.51
C GLU A 103 -19.59 10.50 -9.19
N ALA A 104 -19.40 9.20 -9.35
CA ALA A 104 -20.38 8.31 -9.96
C ALA A 104 -21.68 8.23 -9.13
N THR A 105 -22.75 8.87 -9.60
CA THR A 105 -24.05 8.91 -8.90
C THR A 105 -25.06 7.89 -9.41
N ARG A 106 -24.92 7.44 -10.66
CA ARG A 106 -25.85 6.50 -11.29
C ARG A 106 -25.47 5.06 -10.98
N ARG A 107 -26.44 4.26 -10.55
CA ARG A 107 -26.30 2.81 -10.37
C ARG A 107 -27.00 2.06 -11.50
N VAL A 108 -26.37 0.98 -11.97
CA VAL A 108 -26.93 0.05 -12.94
C VAL A 108 -26.74 -1.37 -12.42
N THR A 109 -27.68 -2.26 -12.74
CA THR A 109 -27.61 -3.67 -12.34
C THR A 109 -27.19 -4.49 -13.55
N ILE A 110 -26.12 -5.27 -13.40
CA ILE A 110 -25.59 -6.16 -14.43
C ILE A 110 -25.56 -7.57 -13.84
N ALA A 111 -26.18 -8.53 -14.52
CA ALA A 111 -26.16 -9.93 -14.11
C ALA A 111 -24.97 -10.65 -14.77
N ILE A 112 -24.15 -11.33 -13.95
CA ILE A 112 -23.04 -12.16 -14.41
C ILE A 112 -23.44 -13.62 -14.19
N VAL A 113 -23.49 -14.42 -15.27
CA VAL A 113 -23.83 -15.85 -15.20
C VAL A 113 -22.54 -16.66 -15.18
N GLY A 114 -22.16 -17.14 -14.01
CA GLY A 114 -20.94 -17.92 -13.77
C GLY A 114 -21.22 -19.35 -13.29
N LYS A 115 -20.23 -20.23 -13.44
CA LYS A 115 -20.29 -21.63 -12.96
C LYS A 115 -20.01 -21.74 -11.45
N TYR A 116 -19.18 -20.85 -10.90
CA TYR A 116 -18.76 -20.83 -9.49
C TYR A 116 -18.81 -19.42 -8.90
N VAL A 117 -20.02 -18.88 -8.74
CA VAL A 117 -20.24 -17.47 -8.36
C VAL A 117 -19.74 -17.14 -6.95
N ASP A 118 -19.60 -18.13 -6.08
CA ASP A 118 -19.15 -17.96 -4.69
C ASP A 118 -17.62 -17.76 -4.54
N HIS A 119 -16.85 -18.04 -5.59
CA HIS A 119 -15.41 -17.76 -5.63
C HIS A 119 -15.16 -16.46 -6.39
N THR A 120 -15.25 -15.33 -5.70
CA THR A 120 -15.06 -13.97 -6.26
C THR A 120 -13.73 -13.81 -6.99
N ASP A 121 -12.68 -14.51 -6.56
CA ASP A 121 -11.36 -14.49 -7.20
C ASP A 121 -11.34 -15.11 -8.60
N ALA A 122 -12.22 -16.07 -8.90
CA ALA A 122 -12.31 -16.69 -10.23
C ALA A 122 -12.80 -15.71 -11.30
N TYR A 123 -13.41 -14.60 -10.88
CA TYR A 123 -14.00 -13.57 -11.75
C TYR A 123 -13.41 -12.18 -11.49
N LYS A 124 -12.23 -12.09 -10.87
CA LYS A 124 -11.62 -10.81 -10.49
C LYS A 124 -11.43 -9.87 -11.68
N SER A 125 -10.96 -10.38 -12.82
CA SER A 125 -10.81 -9.62 -14.07
C SER A 125 -12.12 -9.27 -14.79
N LEU A 126 -13.24 -9.87 -14.39
CA LEU A 126 -14.58 -9.52 -14.86
C LEU A 126 -15.25 -8.49 -13.93
N HIS A 127 -14.83 -8.44 -12.67
CA HIS A 127 -15.23 -7.44 -11.69
C HIS A 127 -14.43 -6.13 -11.79
N GLU A 128 -13.16 -6.19 -12.20
CA GLU A 128 -12.27 -5.05 -12.49
C GLU A 128 -12.51 -4.46 -13.89
#